data_AF-A0A087SL18-F1
#
_entry.id   AF-A0A087SL18-F1
#
_cell.length_a   1.000
_cell.length_b   1.000
_cell.length_c   1.000
_cell.angle_alpha   90.00
_cell.angle_beta   90.00
_cell.angle_gamma   90.00
#
_symmetry.space_group_name_H-M   'P 1'
#
loop_
_entity.id
_entity.type
_entity.pdbx_description
1 polymer ?
#
loop_
_entity_poly.entity_id
_entity_poly.type
_entity_poly.pdbx_seq_one_letter_code
_entity_poly.pdbx_strand_id
1 'polypeptide(L)'
;MDSNAQSALTFTLPPWGDGMPCRDLIRDDGVLNLTEYGGRWNVTAGAHGLDAGTSHLSVVDDSGMAVSLTTTINTGFGSKILSPSTGILLNNQMADFSTPGQLNVFGYPPSPSNFIRPGKKPFSSMSPLIVEQDGKLRVCVGGSGGPRIISAVLQTVLRLIAYGEPAFDAVANPRLHHQLVPSILYAENWSVGGISFNYSTPLLEDLAAHGHDVQLTNWGAVVQAVVVDPVIGVGQSTTPTLHGVSDPRKDGAPSGW
;
A
#
# COMPACT_ATOMS: atom_id res chain seq x y z
N MET A 1 19.61 6.19 -27.89
CA MET A 1 19.05 7.52 -28.17
C MET A 1 17.63 7.23 -28.65
N ASP A 2 16.60 7.23 -27.80
CA ASP A 2 16.26 8.26 -26.82
C ASP A 2 15.76 7.75 -25.47
N SER A 3 15.85 8.66 -24.50
CA SER A 3 15.72 8.54 -23.05
C SER A 3 14.27 8.46 -22.54
N ASN A 4 13.93 7.40 -21.81
CA ASN A 4 12.78 7.35 -20.89
C ASN A 4 13.28 7.36 -19.44
N ALA A 5 14.02 8.40 -19.07
CA ALA A 5 14.27 8.70 -17.67
C ALA A 5 13.06 9.44 -17.11
N GLN A 6 12.24 8.77 -16.31
CA GLN A 6 11.30 9.46 -15.43
C GLN A 6 12.13 10.23 -14.39
N SER A 7 12.18 11.54 -14.55
CA SER A 7 12.87 12.48 -13.67
C SER A 7 11.89 13.16 -12.71
N ALA A 8 12.39 13.60 -11.56
CA ALA A 8 11.62 14.37 -10.58
C ALA A 8 11.05 15.65 -11.21
N LEU A 9 9.74 15.89 -11.03
CA LEU A 9 9.03 17.02 -11.61
C LEU A 9 9.02 18.22 -10.66
N THR A 10 9.27 19.42 -11.21
CA THR A 10 9.07 20.71 -10.53
C THR A 10 7.73 21.30 -10.94
N PHE A 11 6.91 21.75 -9.98
CA PHE A 11 5.64 22.43 -10.25
C PHE A 11 5.54 23.77 -9.52
N THR A 12 5.05 24.79 -10.22
CA THR A 12 4.60 26.07 -9.66
C THR A 12 3.14 25.94 -9.19
N LEU A 13 2.86 26.32 -7.93
CA LEU A 13 1.51 26.34 -7.40
C LEU A 13 0.65 27.41 -8.12
N PRO A 14 -0.58 27.09 -8.54
CA PRO A 14 -1.52 28.11 -9.00
C PRO A 14 -2.16 28.84 -7.81
N PRO A 15 -2.60 30.10 -8.01
CA PRO A 15 -3.09 30.95 -6.94
C PRO A 15 -4.51 30.52 -6.58
N TRP A 16 -4.68 29.87 -5.42
CA TRP A 16 -6.00 29.71 -4.83
C TRP A 16 -5.94 30.01 -3.34
N GLY A 17 -6.34 31.24 -2.99
CA GLY A 17 -6.66 31.72 -1.65
C GLY A 17 -7.55 32.97 -1.66
N ASP A 18 -8.16 33.30 -2.80
CA ASP A 18 -8.58 34.67 -3.14
C ASP A 18 -10.09 34.93 -2.91
N GLY A 19 -10.79 34.02 -2.22
CA GLY A 19 -12.13 34.31 -1.69
C GLY A 19 -13.24 34.51 -2.74
N MET A 20 -13.27 33.75 -3.85
CA MET A 20 -14.47 33.71 -4.69
C MET A 20 -15.68 33.22 -3.87
N PRO A 21 -16.85 33.88 -3.96
CA PRO A 21 -18.01 33.53 -3.15
C PRO A 21 -18.56 32.16 -3.55
N CYS A 22 -18.36 31.15 -2.69
CA CYS A 22 -18.77 29.77 -2.91
C CYS A 22 -20.27 29.59 -3.21
N ARG A 23 -21.09 30.60 -2.94
CA ARG A 23 -22.55 30.58 -3.16
C ARG A 23 -22.91 30.52 -4.65
N ASP A 24 -22.14 31.13 -5.53
CA ASP A 24 -22.44 31.17 -6.97
C ASP A 24 -22.16 29.81 -7.67
N LEU A 25 -21.55 28.87 -6.94
CA LEU A 25 -21.22 27.52 -7.41
C LEU A 25 -22.24 26.46 -6.96
N ILE A 26 -23.23 26.82 -6.14
CA ILE A 26 -24.23 25.89 -5.59
C ILE A 26 -25.53 26.00 -6.38
N ARG A 27 -26.05 24.87 -6.85
CA ARG A 27 -27.38 24.77 -7.45
C ARG A 27 -28.38 24.18 -6.46
N ASP A 28 -29.45 24.91 -6.18
CA ASP A 28 -30.50 24.47 -5.24
C ASP A 28 -31.51 23.50 -5.89
N ASP A 29 -31.45 23.30 -7.21
CA ASP A 29 -32.40 22.52 -8.01
C ASP A 29 -31.88 21.15 -8.46
N GLY A 30 -30.67 20.77 -8.04
CA GLY A 30 -30.10 19.47 -8.39
C GLY A 30 -28.68 19.25 -7.86
N VAL A 31 -28.17 18.04 -8.09
CA VAL A 31 -26.79 17.67 -7.75
C VAL A 31 -25.96 17.75 -9.04
N LEU A 32 -24.82 18.45 -9.00
CA LEU A 32 -23.92 18.56 -10.15
C LEU A 32 -23.26 17.22 -10.48
N ASN A 33 -22.81 17.05 -11.72
CA ASN A 33 -22.00 15.90 -12.12
C ASN A 33 -20.60 15.93 -11.46
N LEU A 34 -20.00 14.76 -11.24
CA LEU A 34 -18.70 14.62 -10.55
C LEU A 34 -17.60 15.52 -11.14
N THR A 35 -17.58 15.67 -12.46
CA THR A 35 -16.62 16.49 -13.21
C THR A 35 -16.76 17.99 -12.94
N GLU A 36 -17.92 18.46 -12.48
CA GLU A 36 -18.18 19.87 -12.21
C GLU A 36 -17.70 20.33 -10.83
N TYR A 37 -17.46 19.40 -9.89
CA TYR A 37 -16.91 19.73 -8.56
C TYR A 37 -15.42 20.10 -8.59
N GLY A 38 -14.77 20.11 -9.75
CA GLY A 38 -13.39 20.56 -9.88
C GLY A 38 -12.39 19.74 -9.06
N GLY A 39 -12.69 18.46 -8.83
CA GLY A 39 -11.76 17.51 -8.20
C GLY A 39 -10.46 17.44 -9.01
N ARG A 40 -9.47 18.25 -8.65
CA ARG A 40 -8.12 18.23 -9.25
C ARG A 40 -7.39 16.91 -9.03
N TRP A 41 -7.85 16.14 -8.04
CA TRP A 41 -7.48 14.76 -7.89
C TRP A 41 -8.45 13.97 -8.75
N ASN A 42 -8.00 13.67 -9.96
CA ASN A 42 -8.47 12.46 -10.61
C ASN A 42 -8.19 11.36 -9.58
N VAL A 43 -9.21 10.89 -8.84
CA VAL A 43 -9.14 9.52 -8.33
C VAL A 43 -8.87 8.75 -9.60
N THR A 44 -7.65 8.23 -9.79
CA THR A 44 -7.27 7.58 -11.05
C THR A 44 -8.28 6.44 -11.24
N ALA A 45 -9.34 6.74 -11.97
CA ALA A 45 -10.45 5.84 -12.21
C ALA A 45 -9.91 4.86 -13.24
N GLY A 46 -9.16 3.87 -12.76
CA GLY A 46 -8.44 2.93 -13.60
C GLY A 46 -7.23 2.26 -12.96
N ALA A 47 -6.55 2.85 -11.97
CA ALA A 47 -5.34 2.24 -11.39
C ALA A 47 -5.66 1.22 -10.28
N HIS A 48 -6.73 1.47 -9.50
CA HIS A 48 -7.27 0.54 -8.52
C HIS A 48 -8.80 0.61 -8.53
N GLY A 49 -9.47 -0.41 -9.05
CA GLY A 49 -10.92 -0.56 -8.88
C GLY A 49 -11.33 -0.80 -7.41
N LEU A 50 -10.36 -1.02 -6.51
CA LEU A 50 -10.54 -1.40 -5.11
C LEU A 50 -9.46 -0.77 -4.21
N ASP A 51 -9.26 0.55 -4.29
CA ASP A 51 -8.40 1.21 -3.31
C ASP A 51 -9.07 1.19 -1.92
N ALA A 52 -8.27 0.96 -0.87
CA ALA A 52 -8.71 0.76 0.49
C ALA A 52 -8.28 1.93 1.41
N GLY A 53 -8.81 1.96 2.63
CA GLY A 53 -8.56 3.03 3.59
C GLY A 53 -7.23 2.96 4.31
N THR A 54 -6.32 2.05 3.91
CA THR A 54 -5.00 1.87 4.53
C THR A 54 -3.91 2.45 3.62
N SER A 55 -2.92 3.11 4.22
CA SER A 55 -1.73 3.62 3.54
C SER A 55 -0.48 3.32 4.36
N HIS A 56 0.66 3.22 3.69
CA HIS A 56 1.96 3.06 4.32
C HIS A 56 2.94 4.10 3.78
N LEU A 57 3.85 4.59 4.62
CA LEU A 57 4.98 5.41 4.21
C LEU A 57 6.23 5.00 4.99
N SER A 58 7.38 5.14 4.32
CA SER A 58 8.71 4.87 4.87
C SER A 58 9.57 6.11 4.67
N VAL A 59 10.24 6.55 5.73
CA VAL A 59 11.09 7.75 5.75
C VAL A 59 12.42 7.40 6.37
N VAL A 60 13.51 7.90 5.78
CA VAL A 60 14.87 7.79 6.31
C VAL A 60 15.52 9.16 6.18
N ASP A 61 16.18 9.63 7.24
CA ASP A 61 16.94 10.89 7.21
C ASP A 61 18.44 10.68 6.97
N ASP A 62 19.18 11.78 6.86
CA ASP A 62 20.62 11.82 6.62
C ASP A 62 21.45 11.26 7.80
N SER A 63 20.88 11.24 9.00
CA SER A 63 21.49 10.64 10.18
C SER A 63 21.31 9.11 10.25
N GLY A 64 20.48 8.55 9.36
CA GLY A 64 20.13 7.13 9.31
C GLY A 64 18.96 6.74 10.21
N MET A 65 18.21 7.70 10.76
CA MET A 65 16.97 7.43 11.49
C MET A 65 15.88 7.03 10.51
N ALA A 66 15.10 6.01 10.86
CA ALA A 66 14.01 5.50 10.04
C ALA A 66 12.65 5.58 10.73
N VAL A 67 11.61 5.87 9.95
CA VAL A 67 10.20 5.79 10.36
C VAL A 67 9.44 4.93 9.36
N SER A 68 8.90 3.82 9.86
CA SER A 68 7.97 2.95 9.13
C SER A 68 6.57 3.16 9.70
N LEU A 69 5.65 3.73 8.92
CA LEU A 69 4.32 4.12 9.39
C LEU A 69 3.22 3.56 8.50
N THR A 70 2.38 2.70 9.07
CA THR A 70 1.11 2.30 8.45
C THR A 70 -0.05 2.97 9.16
N THR A 71 -0.93 3.62 8.40
CA THR A 71 -2.11 4.33 8.92
C THR A 71 -3.37 3.91 8.17
N THR A 72 -4.54 4.02 8.81
CA THR A 72 -5.77 3.51 8.23
C THR A 72 -7.05 4.15 8.76
N ILE A 73 -8.07 4.20 7.91
CA ILE A 73 -9.49 4.32 8.27
C ILE A 73 -10.28 3.02 8.03
N ASN A 74 -9.55 1.91 7.87
CA ASN A 74 -9.94 0.56 7.45
C ASN A 74 -10.31 0.45 5.96
N THR A 75 -11.60 0.42 5.62
CA THR A 75 -12.02 0.26 4.21
C THR A 75 -11.98 1.60 3.46
N GLY A 76 -12.07 1.59 2.13
CA GLY A 76 -12.04 2.84 1.34
C GLY A 76 -13.12 3.81 1.83
N PHE A 77 -12.74 5.05 2.18
CA PHE A 77 -13.60 6.04 2.87
C PHE A 77 -14.17 5.65 4.26
N GLY A 78 -13.61 4.62 4.91
CA GLY A 78 -13.94 4.21 6.28
C GLY A 78 -15.43 3.98 6.51
N SER A 79 -15.99 4.63 7.54
CA SER A 79 -17.42 4.56 7.88
C SER A 79 -18.35 5.25 6.89
N LYS A 80 -17.81 6.02 5.92
CA LYS A 80 -18.57 6.94 5.05
C LYS A 80 -19.23 8.11 5.81
N ILE A 81 -18.84 8.34 7.07
CA ILE A 81 -19.33 9.44 7.90
C ILE A 81 -18.28 10.54 7.95
N LEU A 82 -18.56 11.65 7.28
CA LEU A 82 -17.78 12.88 7.33
C LEU A 82 -18.40 13.82 8.37
N SER A 83 -17.60 14.33 9.30
CA SER A 83 -18.07 15.39 10.20
C SER A 83 -18.25 16.70 9.43
N PRO A 84 -19.45 17.28 9.35
CA PRO A 84 -19.67 18.53 8.60
C PRO A 84 -18.98 19.73 9.26
N SER A 85 -18.70 19.68 10.57
CA SER A 85 -18.05 20.77 11.29
C SER A 85 -16.53 20.72 11.23
N THR A 86 -15.92 19.53 11.13
CA THR A 86 -14.45 19.38 11.17
C THR A 86 -13.84 18.87 9.86
N GLY A 87 -14.64 18.34 8.94
CA GLY A 87 -14.15 17.67 7.74
C GLY A 87 -13.44 16.33 8.01
N ILE A 88 -13.48 15.82 9.25
CA ILE A 88 -12.84 14.54 9.58
C ILE A 88 -13.72 13.39 9.10
N LEU A 89 -13.14 12.50 8.30
CA LEU A 89 -13.75 11.25 7.88
C LEU A 89 -13.50 10.16 8.94
N LEU A 90 -14.57 9.58 9.48
CA LEU A 90 -14.47 8.62 10.57
C LEU A 90 -14.13 7.22 10.05
N ASN A 91 -13.26 6.51 10.77
CA ASN A 91 -12.91 5.12 10.49
C ASN A 91 -14.11 4.17 10.74
N ASN A 92 -14.04 2.98 10.17
CA ASN A 92 -14.87 1.83 10.55
C ASN A 92 -14.02 0.68 11.13
N GLN A 93 -13.04 1.01 11.99
CA GLN A 93 -12.10 0.02 12.54
C GLN A 93 -12.78 -1.06 13.40
N MET A 94 -13.99 -0.80 13.90
CA MET A 94 -14.77 -1.80 14.63
C MET A 94 -15.04 -3.07 13.80
N ALA A 95 -15.00 -2.98 12.48
CA ALA A 95 -15.16 -4.12 11.57
C ALA A 95 -13.99 -5.13 11.62
N ASP A 96 -12.85 -4.77 12.22
CA ASP A 96 -11.72 -5.67 12.39
C ASP A 96 -11.86 -6.58 13.62
N PHE A 97 -12.78 -6.29 14.53
CA PHE A 97 -13.12 -7.24 15.59
C PHE A 97 -13.85 -8.46 15.01
N SER A 98 -13.67 -9.60 15.67
CA SER A 98 -14.50 -10.77 15.43
C SER A 98 -15.85 -10.62 16.13
N THR A 99 -16.92 -11.08 15.46
CA THR A 99 -18.27 -11.19 16.03
C THR A 99 -18.63 -12.67 16.12
N PRO A 100 -19.08 -13.19 17.27
CA PRO A 100 -19.49 -14.59 17.39
C PRO A 100 -20.45 -15.02 16.28
N GLY A 101 -20.13 -16.13 15.60
CA GLY A 101 -20.97 -16.69 14.53
C GLY A 101 -20.93 -15.96 13.19
N GLN A 102 -20.07 -14.95 13.01
CA GLN A 102 -19.93 -14.22 11.74
C GLN A 102 -18.49 -14.27 11.21
N LEU A 103 -18.37 -14.42 9.89
CA LEU A 103 -17.11 -14.17 9.18
C LEU A 103 -16.90 -12.65 9.09
N ASN A 104 -15.65 -12.20 9.14
CA ASN A 104 -15.36 -10.79 8.88
C ASN A 104 -15.33 -10.48 7.37
N VAL A 105 -15.13 -9.21 7.01
CA VAL A 105 -15.11 -8.73 5.61
C VAL A 105 -14.01 -9.35 4.74
N PHE A 106 -13.05 -10.06 5.36
CA PHE A 106 -11.96 -10.75 4.68
C PHE A 106 -12.07 -12.29 4.75
N GLY A 107 -13.19 -12.83 5.25
CA GLY A 107 -13.45 -14.27 5.31
C GLY A 107 -12.85 -15.00 6.52
N TYR A 108 -12.30 -14.29 7.52
CA TYR A 108 -11.80 -14.95 8.72
C TYR A 108 -12.93 -15.48 9.61
N PRO A 109 -12.78 -16.70 10.16
CA PRO A 109 -13.69 -17.21 11.18
C PRO A 109 -13.60 -16.39 12.48
N PRO A 110 -14.66 -16.40 13.29
CA PRO A 110 -14.68 -15.63 14.53
C PRO A 110 -13.62 -16.13 15.51
N SER A 111 -12.78 -15.23 15.99
CA SER A 111 -11.77 -15.52 17.01
C SER A 111 -12.17 -14.90 18.34
N PRO A 112 -12.37 -15.70 19.42
CA PRO A 112 -12.71 -15.18 20.74
C PRO A 112 -11.68 -14.19 21.30
N SER A 113 -10.40 -14.37 20.95
CA SER A 113 -9.33 -13.45 21.37
C SER A 113 -9.47 -12.07 20.73
N ASN A 114 -10.24 -11.94 19.65
CA ASN A 114 -10.52 -10.69 18.95
C ASN A 114 -12.00 -10.27 19.05
N PHE A 115 -12.74 -10.72 20.06
CA PHE A 115 -14.09 -10.18 20.33
C PHE A 115 -14.04 -8.77 20.91
N ILE A 116 -15.10 -8.01 20.63
CA ILE A 116 -15.31 -6.62 21.06
C ILE A 116 -15.35 -6.56 22.59
N ARG A 117 -14.59 -5.61 23.15
CA ARG A 117 -14.67 -5.20 24.57
C ARG A 117 -14.41 -3.69 24.68
N PRO A 118 -15.02 -2.98 25.64
CA PRO A 118 -14.74 -1.56 25.87
C PRO A 118 -13.24 -1.30 26.04
N GLY A 119 -12.72 -0.27 25.37
CA GLY A 119 -11.30 0.13 25.43
C GLY A 119 -10.30 -0.82 24.74
N LYS A 120 -10.75 -1.97 24.22
CA LYS A 120 -9.89 -2.90 23.50
C LYS A 120 -9.57 -2.37 22.10
N LYS A 121 -8.39 -2.71 21.58
CA LYS A 121 -8.01 -2.46 20.19
C LYS A 121 -8.26 -3.72 19.35
N PRO A 122 -8.82 -3.60 18.13
CA PRO A 122 -9.00 -4.74 17.25
C PRO A 122 -7.65 -5.25 16.73
N PHE A 123 -7.62 -6.53 16.33
CA PHE A 123 -6.50 -7.11 15.59
C PHE A 123 -6.25 -6.33 14.29
N SER A 124 -5.00 -6.22 13.87
CA SER A 124 -4.61 -5.55 12.63
C SER A 124 -3.59 -6.37 11.87
N SER A 125 -3.68 -6.34 10.54
CA SER A 125 -2.68 -6.93 9.65
C SER A 125 -1.56 -5.95 9.27
N MET A 126 -1.57 -4.73 9.80
CA MET A 126 -0.52 -3.74 9.53
C MET A 126 0.84 -4.26 10.01
N SER A 127 1.82 -4.25 9.10
CA SER A 127 3.18 -4.73 9.36
C SER A 127 4.23 -3.67 8.98
N PRO A 128 4.28 -2.50 9.64
CA PRO A 128 5.41 -1.60 9.51
C PRO A 128 6.66 -2.26 10.10
N LEU A 129 7.73 -2.34 9.31
CA LEU A 129 8.96 -3.05 9.62
C LEU A 129 10.18 -2.14 9.40
N ILE A 130 11.15 -2.25 10.32
CA ILE A 130 12.51 -1.75 10.14
C ILE A 130 13.44 -2.95 10.30
N VAL A 131 14.31 -3.16 9.32
CA VAL A 131 15.32 -4.23 9.30
C VAL A 131 16.68 -3.59 9.46
N GLU A 132 17.44 -4.09 10.43
CA GLU A 132 18.82 -3.71 10.65
C GLU A 132 19.75 -4.88 10.32
N GLN A 133 20.94 -4.56 9.82
CA GLN A 133 22.04 -5.49 9.64
C GLN A 133 23.26 -4.90 10.33
N ASP A 134 23.84 -5.66 11.26
CA ASP A 134 24.99 -5.23 12.07
C ASP A 134 24.80 -3.88 12.77
N GLY A 135 23.59 -3.65 13.29
CA GLY A 135 23.20 -2.42 13.99
C GLY A 135 23.05 -1.19 13.09
N LYS A 136 23.00 -1.38 11.76
CA LYS A 136 22.75 -0.32 10.78
C LYS A 136 21.44 -0.58 10.05
N LEU A 137 20.70 0.50 9.78
CA LEU A 137 19.50 0.44 8.97
C LEU A 137 19.79 -0.22 7.62
N ARG A 138 19.01 -1.26 7.30
CA ARG A 138 18.98 -1.86 5.98
C ARG A 138 17.67 -1.51 5.29
N VAL A 139 16.51 -1.94 5.79
CA VAL A 139 15.23 -1.74 5.10
C VAL A 139 14.24 -1.05 6.02
N CYS A 140 13.60 0.03 5.56
CA CYS A 140 12.38 0.56 6.13
C CYS A 140 11.24 0.23 5.17
N VAL A 141 10.24 -0.55 5.60
CA VAL A 141 9.21 -1.08 4.71
C VAL A 141 7.90 -1.36 5.44
N GLY A 142 6.81 -1.38 4.68
CA GLY A 142 5.50 -1.84 5.14
C GLY A 142 4.49 -1.73 4.01
N GLY A 143 3.22 -1.93 4.31
CA GLY A 143 2.22 -1.91 3.26
C GLY A 143 0.78 -1.72 3.69
N SER A 144 -0.08 -1.65 2.68
CA SER A 144 -1.53 -1.58 2.79
C SER A 144 -2.19 -2.72 1.99
N GLY A 145 -3.46 -3.02 2.27
CA GLY A 145 -4.20 -4.08 1.56
C GLY A 145 -4.88 -5.12 2.45
N GLY A 146 -5.22 -4.80 3.70
CA GLY A 146 -5.89 -5.74 4.61
C GLY A 146 -5.00 -6.95 4.97
N PRO A 147 -5.53 -8.18 5.02
CA PRO A 147 -4.75 -9.37 5.40
C PRO A 147 -3.49 -9.61 4.56
N ARG A 148 -3.52 -9.17 3.30
CA ARG A 148 -2.43 -9.30 2.33
C ARG A 148 -1.19 -8.48 2.69
N ILE A 149 -1.30 -7.52 3.61
CA ILE A 149 -0.16 -6.73 4.10
C ILE A 149 0.93 -7.67 4.62
N ILE A 150 0.56 -8.68 5.41
CA ILE A 150 1.51 -9.61 6.04
C ILE A 150 2.32 -10.35 4.97
N SER A 151 1.65 -10.99 4.01
CA SER A 151 2.32 -11.78 2.98
C SER A 151 3.11 -10.91 2.00
N ALA A 152 2.62 -9.72 1.67
CA ALA A 152 3.30 -8.81 0.75
C ALA A 152 4.60 -8.25 1.35
N VAL A 153 4.54 -7.75 2.59
CA VAL A 153 5.74 -7.27 3.29
C VAL A 153 6.75 -8.40 3.46
N LEU A 154 6.29 -9.61 3.84
CA LEU A 154 7.15 -10.79 3.93
C LEU A 154 7.87 -11.09 2.60
N GLN A 155 7.13 -11.18 1.50
CA GLN A 155 7.69 -11.48 0.18
C GLN A 155 8.68 -10.40 -0.27
N THR A 156 8.37 -9.12 -0.07
CA THR A 156 9.29 -8.03 -0.42
C THR A 156 10.56 -8.08 0.42
N VAL A 157 10.47 -8.29 1.73
CA VAL A 157 11.66 -8.40 2.60
C VAL A 157 12.51 -9.61 2.22
N LEU A 158 11.89 -10.75 1.93
CA LEU A 158 12.60 -11.96 1.51
C LEU A 158 13.36 -11.73 0.20
N ARG A 159 12.76 -11.05 -0.77
CA ARG A 159 13.42 -10.68 -2.04
C ARG A 159 14.58 -9.71 -1.83
N LEU A 160 14.41 -8.69 -1.00
CA LEU A 160 15.45 -7.72 -0.68
C LEU A 160 16.63 -8.36 0.05
N ILE A 161 16.36 -9.17 1.07
CA ILE A 161 17.40 -9.65 2.00
C ILE A 161 17.97 -11.00 1.57
N ALA A 162 17.13 -11.98 1.25
CA ALA A 162 17.60 -13.33 0.95
C ALA A 162 18.01 -13.50 -0.52
N TYR A 163 17.29 -12.84 -1.44
CA TYR A 163 17.60 -12.94 -2.88
C TYR A 163 18.46 -11.78 -3.39
N GLY A 164 18.64 -10.72 -2.60
CA GLY A 164 19.46 -9.57 -2.98
C GLY A 164 18.93 -8.85 -4.22
N GLU A 165 17.61 -8.89 -4.46
CA GLU A 165 17.01 -8.24 -5.61
C GLU A 165 17.09 -6.70 -5.50
N PRO A 166 17.20 -5.98 -6.63
CA PRO A 166 17.09 -4.53 -6.64
C PRO A 166 15.79 -4.05 -5.99
N ALA A 167 15.85 -2.88 -5.34
CA ALA A 167 14.74 -2.39 -4.51
C ALA A 167 13.41 -2.28 -5.26
N PHE A 168 13.45 -1.74 -6.49
CA PHE A 168 12.25 -1.63 -7.34
C PHE A 168 11.69 -3.00 -7.70
N ASP A 169 12.55 -3.93 -8.14
CA ASP A 169 12.14 -5.27 -8.54
C ASP A 169 11.49 -6.00 -7.37
N ALA A 170 12.08 -5.95 -6.17
CA ALA A 170 11.53 -6.61 -4.98
C ALA A 170 10.12 -6.12 -4.60
N VAL A 171 9.81 -4.84 -4.84
CA VAL A 171 8.46 -4.27 -4.64
C VAL A 171 7.54 -4.61 -5.81
N ALA A 172 8.03 -4.50 -7.05
CA ALA A 172 7.25 -4.68 -8.27
C ALA A 172 6.99 -6.16 -8.62
N ASN A 173 7.69 -7.11 -8.02
CA ASN A 173 7.46 -8.54 -8.24
C ASN A 173 5.99 -8.95 -8.01
N PRO A 174 5.45 -9.93 -8.76
CA PRO A 174 4.14 -10.49 -8.49
C PRO A 174 4.10 -11.15 -7.11
N ARG A 175 2.90 -11.20 -6.51
CA ARG A 175 2.68 -11.69 -5.14
C ARG A 175 1.69 -12.84 -5.10
N LEU A 176 1.96 -13.77 -4.19
CA LEU A 176 1.04 -14.80 -3.74
C LEU A 176 0.42 -14.42 -2.38
N HIS A 177 -0.81 -14.86 -2.12
CA HIS A 177 -1.43 -14.72 -0.81
C HIS A 177 -2.27 -15.94 -0.46
N HIS A 178 -2.00 -16.50 0.71
CA HIS A 178 -2.82 -17.53 1.33
C HIS A 178 -2.98 -17.17 2.82
N GLN A 179 -4.21 -17.17 3.31
CA GLN A 179 -4.53 -16.78 4.69
C GLN A 179 -5.13 -17.93 5.51
N LEU A 180 -4.88 -19.17 5.08
CA LEU A 180 -5.40 -20.43 5.61
C LEU A 180 -6.91 -20.62 5.38
N VAL A 181 -7.72 -19.64 5.75
CA VAL A 181 -9.18 -19.63 5.55
C VAL A 181 -9.59 -18.33 4.85
N PRO A 182 -10.24 -18.38 3.67
CA PRO A 182 -10.52 -19.58 2.89
C PRO A 182 -9.21 -20.24 2.39
N SER A 183 -9.27 -21.55 2.10
CA SER A 183 -8.12 -22.32 1.62
C SER A 183 -7.88 -22.09 0.13
N ILE A 184 -7.61 -20.84 -0.23
CA ILE A 184 -7.38 -20.35 -1.59
C ILE A 184 -6.00 -19.69 -1.64
N LEU A 185 -5.21 -20.05 -2.65
CA LEU A 185 -3.96 -19.38 -3.00
C LEU A 185 -4.24 -18.34 -4.07
N TYR A 186 -4.29 -17.07 -3.67
CA TYR A 186 -4.43 -15.96 -4.60
C TYR A 186 -3.09 -15.66 -5.28
N ALA A 187 -3.11 -15.54 -6.61
CA ALA A 187 -1.96 -15.15 -7.41
C ALA A 187 -2.31 -13.92 -8.24
N GLU A 188 -1.45 -12.88 -8.20
CA GLU A 188 -1.66 -11.72 -9.04
C GLU A 188 -1.58 -12.08 -10.53
N ASN A 189 -2.50 -11.51 -11.32
CA ASN A 189 -2.52 -11.55 -12.77
C ASN A 189 -3.16 -10.28 -13.34
N TRP A 190 -2.39 -9.19 -13.35
CA TRP A 190 -2.85 -7.89 -13.87
C TRP A 190 -1.67 -6.98 -14.18
N SER A 191 -1.95 -5.87 -14.88
CA SER A 191 -0.91 -4.91 -15.29
C SER A 191 -1.38 -3.48 -15.05
N VAL A 192 -0.44 -2.60 -14.70
CA VAL A 192 -0.66 -1.16 -14.55
C VAL A 192 0.63 -0.42 -14.91
N GLY A 193 0.52 0.74 -15.56
CA GLY A 193 1.69 1.56 -15.89
C GLY A 193 2.75 0.85 -16.76
N GLY A 194 2.36 -0.14 -17.57
CA GLY A 194 3.28 -0.95 -18.37
C GLY A 194 4.00 -2.07 -17.62
N ILE A 195 3.72 -2.25 -16.32
CA ILE A 195 4.28 -3.31 -15.48
C ILE A 195 3.24 -4.41 -15.33
N SER A 196 3.65 -5.67 -15.53
CA SER A 196 2.77 -6.84 -15.38
C SER A 196 3.14 -7.63 -14.13
N PHE A 197 2.13 -7.95 -13.34
CA PHE A 197 2.21 -8.78 -12.14
C PHE A 197 1.55 -10.12 -12.46
N ASN A 198 2.33 -11.08 -12.94
CA ASN A 198 1.85 -12.41 -13.24
C ASN A 198 2.96 -13.45 -13.04
N TYR A 199 2.55 -14.62 -12.59
CA TYR A 199 3.40 -15.81 -12.57
C TYR A 199 3.26 -16.58 -13.89
N SER A 200 4.27 -17.40 -14.21
CA SER A 200 4.23 -18.24 -15.39
C SER A 200 3.17 -19.33 -15.26
N THR A 201 2.50 -19.67 -16.36
CA THR A 201 1.52 -20.76 -16.39
C THR A 201 2.06 -22.08 -15.83
N PRO A 202 3.29 -22.52 -16.18
CA PRO A 202 3.84 -23.76 -15.61
C PRO A 202 3.95 -23.75 -14.08
N LEU A 203 4.29 -22.61 -13.47
CA LEU A 203 4.36 -22.51 -12.00
C LEU A 203 2.96 -22.62 -11.37
N LEU A 204 1.96 -21.97 -11.96
CA LEU A 204 0.59 -22.02 -11.45
C LEU A 204 -0.01 -23.43 -11.57
N GLU A 205 0.27 -24.12 -12.68
CA GLU A 205 -0.10 -25.52 -12.88
C GLU A 205 0.61 -26.46 -11.90
N ASP A 206 1.90 -26.23 -11.64
CA ASP A 206 2.66 -27.01 -10.64
C ASP A 206 2.08 -26.82 -9.23
N LEU A 207 1.75 -25.59 -8.83
CA LEU A 207 1.08 -25.32 -7.55
C LEU A 207 -0.28 -26.03 -7.46
N ALA A 208 -1.07 -25.99 -8.53
CA ALA A 208 -2.36 -26.69 -8.59
C ALA A 208 -2.18 -28.23 -8.50
N ALA A 209 -1.17 -28.78 -9.16
CA ALA A 209 -0.84 -30.21 -9.08
C ALA A 209 -0.42 -30.64 -7.67
N HIS A 210 0.13 -29.73 -6.86
CA HIS A 210 0.44 -29.94 -5.44
C HIS A 210 -0.75 -29.66 -4.50
N GLY A 211 -1.96 -29.45 -5.04
CA GLY A 211 -3.20 -29.36 -4.27
C GLY A 211 -3.58 -27.96 -3.83
N HIS A 212 -2.91 -26.91 -4.30
CA HIS A 212 -3.33 -25.53 -4.06
C HIS A 212 -4.56 -25.18 -4.94
N ASP A 213 -5.61 -24.62 -4.33
CA ASP A 213 -6.69 -23.95 -5.08
C ASP A 213 -6.20 -22.56 -5.52
N VAL A 214 -5.63 -22.48 -6.72
CA VAL A 214 -5.03 -21.26 -7.24
C VAL A 214 -6.08 -20.39 -7.92
N GLN A 215 -6.24 -19.15 -7.43
CA GLN A 215 -7.15 -18.17 -8.02
C GLN A 215 -6.41 -16.91 -8.44
N LEU A 216 -6.64 -16.47 -9.68
CA LEU A 216 -6.02 -15.26 -10.21
C LEU A 216 -6.75 -14.01 -9.72
N THR A 217 -5.99 -12.96 -9.39
CA THR A 217 -6.53 -11.70 -8.89
C THR A 217 -6.01 -10.50 -9.68
N ASN A 218 -6.85 -9.48 -9.80
CA ASN A 218 -6.50 -8.17 -10.35
C ASN A 218 -6.34 -7.09 -9.26
N TRP A 219 -6.12 -7.55 -8.03
CA TRP A 219 -5.92 -6.72 -6.85
C TRP A 219 -4.75 -7.27 -6.05
N GLY A 220 -4.18 -6.44 -5.20
CA GLY A 220 -3.03 -6.79 -4.38
C GLY A 220 -2.85 -5.88 -3.18
N ALA A 221 -1.84 -6.19 -2.37
CA ALA A 221 -1.31 -5.24 -1.41
C ALA A 221 -0.49 -4.15 -2.11
N VAL A 222 -0.10 -3.13 -1.36
CA VAL A 222 0.75 -2.03 -1.84
C VAL A 222 1.86 -1.84 -0.82
N VAL A 223 3.12 -1.87 -1.26
CA VAL A 223 4.31 -1.78 -0.40
C VAL A 223 5.08 -0.50 -0.70
N GLN A 224 5.46 0.24 0.34
CA GLN A 224 6.43 1.34 0.19
C GLN A 224 7.68 0.96 0.97
N ALA A 225 8.85 1.28 0.42
CA ALA A 225 10.11 0.94 1.04
C ALA A 225 11.17 2.03 0.83
N VAL A 226 12.08 2.14 1.79
CA VAL A 226 13.39 2.76 1.63
C VAL A 226 14.45 1.72 1.94
N VAL A 227 15.36 1.52 1.00
CA VAL A 227 16.36 0.46 1.01
C VAL A 227 17.75 1.11 1.00
N VAL A 228 18.53 0.91 2.06
CA VAL A 228 19.88 1.45 2.25
C VAL A 228 20.98 0.48 1.78
N ASP A 229 21.66 0.75 0.67
CA ASP A 229 22.74 -0.13 0.24
C ASP A 229 23.90 -0.16 1.25
N PRO A 230 24.44 -1.34 1.56
CA PRO A 230 25.63 -1.43 2.40
C PRO A 230 26.80 -0.73 1.71
N VAL A 231 27.62 0.01 2.46
CA VAL A 231 28.85 0.60 1.94
C VAL A 231 29.87 -0.53 1.73
N ILE A 232 30.15 -0.92 0.48
CA ILE A 232 31.07 -2.00 0.15
C ILE A 232 32.37 -1.43 -0.45
N GLY A 233 33.43 -1.33 0.35
CA GLY A 233 34.81 -1.24 -0.16
C GLY A 233 35.63 -0.02 0.27
N VAL A 234 36.95 -0.19 0.21
CA VAL A 234 37.94 0.88 0.42
C VAL A 234 37.99 1.76 -0.83
N GLY A 235 37.51 3.00 -0.71
CA GLY A 235 37.50 3.99 -1.80
C GLY A 235 36.12 4.29 -2.42
N GLN A 236 35.04 3.71 -1.91
CA GLN A 236 33.67 4.13 -2.23
C GLN A 236 33.18 5.23 -1.27
N SER A 237 32.15 5.97 -1.71
CA SER A 237 31.46 7.00 -0.89
C SER A 237 31.16 6.47 0.51
N THR A 238 31.51 7.24 1.54
CA THR A 238 31.17 6.94 2.94
C THR A 238 29.68 7.11 3.23
N THR A 239 28.95 7.75 2.33
CA THR A 239 27.51 7.97 2.43
C THR A 239 26.77 6.79 1.81
N PRO A 240 25.88 6.12 2.56
CA PRO A 240 25.08 5.04 2.03
C PRO A 240 24.11 5.55 0.95
N THR A 241 23.90 4.75 -0.09
CA THR A 241 22.90 5.06 -1.13
C THR A 241 21.52 4.65 -0.65
N LEU A 242 20.55 5.54 -0.75
CA LEU A 242 19.15 5.29 -0.42
C LEU A 242 18.33 5.03 -1.69
N HIS A 243 17.58 3.94 -1.70
CA HIS A 243 16.62 3.62 -2.76
C HIS A 243 15.21 3.71 -2.19
N GLY A 244 14.53 4.83 -2.46
CA GLY A 244 13.10 4.98 -2.19
C GLY A 244 12.30 4.28 -3.29
N VAL A 245 11.28 3.51 -2.91
CA VAL A 245 10.42 2.78 -3.84
C VAL A 245 8.97 2.91 -3.43
N SER A 246 8.15 3.37 -4.38
CA SER A 246 6.70 3.31 -4.29
C SER A 246 6.16 2.18 -5.16
N ASP A 247 5.21 1.40 -4.61
CA ASP A 247 4.57 0.34 -5.38
C ASP A 247 3.92 0.90 -6.65
N PRO A 248 4.29 0.40 -7.85
CA PRO A 248 3.64 0.80 -9.10
C PRO A 248 2.15 0.47 -9.12
N ARG A 249 1.71 -0.45 -8.25
CA ARG A 249 0.29 -0.76 -8.11
C ARG A 249 -0.53 0.50 -7.83
N LYS A 250 -0.10 1.43 -6.96
CA LYS A 250 -0.94 2.52 -6.41
C LYS A 250 -0.49 3.93 -6.79
N ASP A 251 0.18 4.09 -7.93
CA ASP A 251 0.59 5.41 -8.49
C ASP A 251 1.38 6.32 -7.51
N GLY A 252 2.04 5.73 -6.51
CA GLY A 252 2.89 6.48 -5.58
C GLY A 252 4.24 6.85 -6.21
N ALA A 253 4.91 7.85 -5.65
CA ALA A 253 6.27 8.20 -6.04
C ALA A 253 7.15 8.47 -4.81
N PRO A 254 8.40 7.95 -4.77
CA PRO A 254 9.37 8.33 -3.76
C PRO A 254 9.98 9.71 -4.06
N SER A 255 10.55 10.35 -3.05
CA SER A 255 11.30 11.60 -3.19
C SER A 255 12.37 11.72 -2.10
N GLY A 256 13.47 12.41 -2.39
CA GLY A 256 14.63 12.58 -1.50
C GLY A 256 15.66 13.52 -2.10
N TRP A 257 16.74 13.78 -1.36
CA TRP A 257 17.88 14.63 -1.73
C TRP A 257 19.20 14.00 -1.29
#